data_AF-I1YJU8-F1
#
_entry.id   AF-I1YJU8-F1
#
_cell.length_a   1.000
_cell.length_b   1.000
_cell.length_c   1.000
_cell.angle_alpha   90.00
_cell.angle_beta   90.00
_cell.angle_gamma   90.00
#
_symmetry.space_group_name_H-M   'P 1'
#
loop_
_entity.id
_entity.type
_entity.pdbx_description
1 polymer ?
#
loop_
_entity_poly.entity_id
_entity_poly.type
_entity_poly.pdbx_seq_one_letter_code
_entity_poly.pdbx_strand_id
1 'polypeptide(L)'
;MIEKDADTYVMLKAVAEAIDLASRNYNDEIIGIHYYARLSVLSDDELSELIALWHQKRVTCLKEKLASQWMVIQILMLIILAISIAWLSGGMAGMVASFVGIIAAIAMIEDKRVSIAKRNLQDAIKVCEHLQNEFSVRQSP
;
A
#
# COMPACT_ATOMS: atom_id res chain seq x y z
N MET A 1 -21.42 1.13 29.92
CA MET A 1 -21.42 1.55 28.52
C MET A 1 -20.08 1.11 27.92
N ILE A 2 -19.98 -0.18 27.63
CA ILE A 2 -18.78 -0.93 27.17
C ILE A 2 -19.04 -1.33 25.72
N GLU A 3 -19.40 -0.33 24.90
CA GLU A 3 -19.82 -0.54 23.50
C GLU A 3 -18.74 0.00 22.55
N LYS A 4 -17.86 0.88 23.04
CA LYS A 4 -16.74 1.47 22.28
C LYS A 4 -15.49 0.60 22.22
N ASP A 5 -15.43 -0.48 23.00
CA ASP A 5 -14.21 -1.26 23.26
C ASP A 5 -14.04 -2.39 22.25
N ALA A 6 -15.13 -3.08 21.89
CA ALA A 6 -15.16 -4.06 20.81
C ALA A 6 -14.95 -3.42 19.42
N ASP A 7 -15.42 -2.19 19.25
CA ASP A 7 -15.34 -1.47 17.97
C ASP A 7 -13.90 -1.25 17.50
N THR A 8 -12.95 -1.04 18.42
CA THR A 8 -11.58 -0.68 18.02
C THR A 8 -10.84 -1.88 17.43
N TYR A 9 -10.88 -3.05 18.11
CA TYR A 9 -10.33 -4.29 17.57
C TYR A 9 -11.05 -4.72 16.28
N VAL A 10 -12.38 -4.64 16.25
CA VAL A 10 -13.19 -5.00 15.07
C VAL A 10 -12.85 -4.11 13.87
N MET A 11 -12.71 -2.80 14.06
CA MET A 11 -12.31 -1.89 12.99
C MET A 11 -10.90 -2.17 12.48
N LEU A 12 -9.94 -2.41 13.38
CA LEU A 12 -8.56 -2.69 13.00
C LEU A 12 -8.40 -4.01 12.28
N LYS A 13 -9.10 -5.04 12.76
CA LYS A 13 -9.16 -6.34 12.10
C LYS A 13 -9.81 -6.22 10.73
N ALA A 14 -10.96 -5.54 10.64
CA ALA A 14 -11.62 -5.30 9.36
C ALA A 14 -10.72 -4.53 8.37
N VAL A 15 -9.93 -3.57 8.86
CA VAL A 15 -8.96 -2.85 8.03
C VAL A 15 -7.79 -3.74 7.66
N ALA A 16 -7.27 -4.58 8.56
CA ALA A 16 -6.19 -5.52 8.24
C ALA A 16 -6.62 -6.62 7.26
N GLU A 17 -7.88 -7.03 7.31
CA GLU A 17 -8.49 -8.00 6.41
C GLU A 17 -8.91 -7.40 5.07
N ALA A 18 -9.22 -6.09 5.03
CA ALA A 18 -9.48 -5.39 3.79
C ALA A 18 -8.23 -5.37 2.89
N ILE A 19 -8.41 -5.72 1.62
CA ILE A 19 -7.32 -5.73 0.63
C ILE A 19 -6.85 -4.29 0.33
N ASP A 20 -7.78 -3.34 0.27
CA ASP A 20 -7.47 -1.94 0.08
C ASP A 20 -7.15 -1.24 1.40
N LEU A 21 -6.12 -0.40 1.39
CA LEU A 21 -5.93 0.61 2.43
C LEU A 21 -6.80 1.80 2.07
N ALA A 22 -7.77 2.09 2.92
CA ALA A 22 -8.57 3.30 2.84
C ALA A 22 -7.67 4.55 2.94
N SER A 23 -8.23 5.71 2.59
CA SER A 23 -7.54 7.01 2.56
C SER A 23 -6.52 7.18 3.69
N ARG A 24 -5.37 7.78 3.39
CA ARG A 24 -4.36 8.14 4.40
C ARG A 24 -4.96 8.87 5.60
N ASN A 25 -5.97 9.72 5.37
CA ASN A 25 -6.66 10.40 6.47
C ASN A 25 -7.44 9.44 7.38
N TYR A 26 -8.08 8.42 6.80
CA TYR A 26 -8.79 7.38 7.55
C TYR A 26 -7.83 6.48 8.32
N ASN A 27 -6.68 6.13 7.73
CA ASN A 27 -5.63 5.39 8.45
C ASN A 27 -5.01 6.25 9.56
N ASP A 28 -4.69 7.51 9.30
CA ASP A 28 -4.17 8.46 10.30
C ASP A 28 -5.21 8.73 11.40
N GLU A 29 -6.52 8.63 11.12
CA GLU A 29 -7.62 8.69 12.10
C GLU A 29 -7.77 7.39 12.91
N ILE A 30 -7.62 6.22 12.27
CA ILE A 30 -7.58 4.91 12.94
C ILE A 30 -6.36 4.81 13.85
N ILE A 31 -5.22 5.37 13.43
CA ILE A 31 -3.95 5.42 14.17
C ILE A 31 -3.96 6.59 15.17
N GLY A 32 -4.76 7.62 14.92
CA GLY A 32 -4.89 8.82 15.74
C GLY A 32 -5.62 8.57 17.05
N ILE A 33 -5.43 9.49 18.01
CA ILE A 33 -5.97 9.71 19.38
C ILE A 33 -6.87 8.62 20.02
N HIS A 34 -7.81 8.00 19.29
CA HIS A 34 -8.57 6.84 19.74
C HIS A 34 -7.77 5.53 19.81
N TYR A 35 -6.73 5.37 18.98
CA TYR A 35 -5.79 4.25 18.96
C TYR A 35 -4.87 4.23 20.19
N TYR A 36 -4.24 5.39 20.47
CA TYR A 36 -3.20 5.56 21.49
C TYR A 36 -3.68 5.33 22.93
N ALA A 37 -4.98 5.52 23.21
CA ALA A 37 -5.52 5.40 24.56
C ALA A 37 -6.11 4.01 24.87
N ARG A 38 -6.31 3.14 23.86
CA ARG A 38 -7.08 1.89 24.02
C ARG A 38 -6.32 0.62 23.68
N LEU A 39 -5.11 0.73 23.13
CA LEU A 39 -4.24 -0.45 22.94
C LEU A 39 -3.94 -1.16 24.25
N SER A 40 -3.91 -0.47 25.39
CA SER A 40 -3.81 -1.02 26.75
C SER A 40 -5.00 -1.88 27.20
N VAL A 41 -6.12 -1.82 26.49
CA VAL A 41 -7.37 -2.55 26.82
C VAL A 41 -7.47 -3.89 26.10
N LEU A 42 -6.73 -4.09 24.99
CA LEU A 42 -6.70 -5.37 24.29
C LEU A 42 -6.00 -6.45 25.13
N SER A 43 -6.51 -7.68 25.03
CA SER A 43 -5.82 -8.87 25.55
C SER A 43 -4.56 -9.16 24.73
N ASP A 44 -3.62 -9.90 25.33
CA ASP A 44 -2.37 -10.24 24.66
C ASP A 44 -2.61 -11.17 23.44
N ASP A 45 -3.67 -11.99 23.47
CA ASP A 45 -4.08 -12.85 22.35
C ASP A 45 -4.61 -12.02 21.17
N GLU A 46 -5.49 -11.05 21.43
CA GLU A 46 -6.02 -10.16 20.38
C GLU A 46 -4.91 -9.28 19.78
N LEU A 47 -3.98 -8.81 20.61
CA LEU A 47 -2.83 -8.04 20.16
C LEU A 47 -1.90 -8.88 19.28
N SER A 48 -1.65 -10.14 19.65
CA SER A 48 -0.85 -11.08 18.86
C SER A 48 -1.48 -11.40 17.50
N GLU A 49 -2.79 -11.69 17.47
CA GLU A 49 -3.53 -11.91 16.22
C GLU A 49 -3.47 -10.65 15.32
N LEU A 50 -3.67 -9.47 15.91
CA LEU A 50 -3.63 -8.23 15.18
C LEU A 50 -2.25 -7.97 14.57
N ILE A 51 -1.16 -8.23 15.30
CA ILE A 51 0.21 -8.16 14.77
C ILE A 51 0.40 -9.09 13.58
N ALA A 52 -0.09 -10.33 13.66
CA ALA A 52 0.01 -11.29 12.57
C ALA A 52 -0.72 -10.82 11.30
N LEU A 53 -1.95 -10.29 11.45
CA LEU A 53 -2.74 -9.76 10.35
C LEU A 53 -2.07 -8.56 9.68
N TRP A 54 -1.56 -7.60 10.47
CA TRP A 54 -0.87 -6.43 9.94
C TRP A 54 0.48 -6.79 9.30
N HIS A 55 1.18 -7.80 9.80
CA HIS A 55 2.37 -8.34 9.18
C HIS A 55 2.05 -8.95 7.80
N GLN A 56 0.98 -9.75 7.71
CA GLN A 56 0.52 -10.31 6.44
C GLN A 56 0.14 -9.19 5.46
N LYS A 57 -0.61 -8.18 5.92
CA LYS A 57 -0.99 -7.03 5.10
C LYS A 57 0.22 -6.26 4.58
N ARG A 58 1.23 -6.02 5.44
CA ARG A 58 2.51 -5.41 5.04
C ARG A 58 3.19 -6.17 3.90
N VAL A 59 3.25 -7.49 3.98
CA VAL A 59 3.83 -8.34 2.92
C VAL A 59 3.03 -8.23 1.62
N THR A 60 1.70 -8.18 1.69
CA THR A 60 0.84 -7.99 0.52
C THR A 60 1.07 -6.63 -0.14
N CYS A 61 1.10 -5.54 0.63
CA CYS A 61 1.39 -4.21 0.10
C CYS A 61 2.80 -4.11 -0.53
N LEU A 62 3.77 -4.85 0.01
CA LEU A 62 5.11 -4.92 -0.59
C LEU A 62 5.06 -5.61 -1.97
N LYS A 63 4.32 -6.72 -2.09
CA LYS A 63 4.11 -7.41 -3.37
C LYS A 63 3.40 -6.51 -4.38
N GLU A 64 2.38 -5.77 -3.96
CA GLU A 64 1.66 -4.83 -4.83
C GLU A 64 2.55 -3.68 -5.32
N LYS A 65 3.38 -3.11 -4.43
CA LYS A 65 4.37 -2.10 -4.82
C LYS A 65 5.33 -2.66 -5.87
N LEU A 66 5.87 -3.86 -5.65
CA LEU A 66 6.78 -4.51 -6.60
C LEU A 66 6.09 -4.84 -7.92
N ALA A 67 4.85 -5.33 -7.89
CA ALA A 67 4.06 -5.61 -9.09
C ALA A 67 3.79 -4.32 -9.89
N SER A 68 3.46 -3.23 -9.20
CA SER A 68 3.26 -1.90 -9.79
C SER A 68 4.56 -1.41 -10.44
N GLN A 69 5.69 -1.53 -9.75
CA GLN A 69 7.03 -1.21 -10.29
C GLN A 69 7.43 -2.10 -11.48
N TRP A 70 7.04 -3.39 -11.48
CA TRP A 70 7.33 -4.28 -12.58
C TRP A 70 6.52 -3.96 -13.83
N MET A 71 5.24 -3.60 -13.67
CA MET A 71 4.37 -3.18 -14.76
C MET A 71 4.96 -1.99 -15.52
N VAL A 72 5.57 -1.02 -14.82
CA VAL A 72 6.31 0.11 -15.42
C VAL A 72 7.35 -0.37 -16.43
N ILE A 73 8.22 -1.26 -15.97
CA ILE A 73 9.36 -1.73 -16.73
C ILE A 73 8.86 -2.49 -17.96
N GLN A 74 7.81 -3.30 -17.81
CA GLN A 74 7.18 -3.98 -18.94
C GLN A 74 6.65 -2.99 -19.99
N ILE A 75 5.97 -1.93 -19.56
CA ILE A 75 5.43 -0.94 -20.49
C ILE A 75 6.56 -0.17 -21.19
N LEU A 76 7.61 0.22 -20.47
CA LEU A 76 8.80 0.84 -21.06
C LEU A 76 9.47 -0.07 -22.11
N MET A 77 9.59 -1.38 -21.83
CA MET A 77 10.12 -2.34 -22.80
C MET A 77 9.24 -2.47 -24.04
N LEU A 78 7.91 -2.47 -23.88
CA LEU A 78 6.98 -2.50 -25.02
C LEU A 78 7.10 -1.24 -25.88
N ILE A 79 7.30 -0.07 -25.27
CA ILE A 79 7.54 1.19 -26.00
C ILE A 79 8.83 1.10 -26.83
N ILE A 80 9.93 0.63 -26.24
CA ILE A 80 11.22 0.47 -26.94
C ILE A 80 11.08 -0.53 -28.11
N LEU A 81 10.35 -1.62 -27.89
CA LEU A 81 10.08 -2.62 -28.94
C LEU A 81 9.25 -2.02 -30.08
N ALA A 82 8.20 -1.28 -29.76
CA ALA A 82 7.36 -0.59 -30.75
C ALA A 82 8.15 0.43 -31.58
N ILE A 83 9.05 1.19 -30.95
CA ILE A 83 9.97 2.11 -31.62
C ILE A 83 10.87 1.35 -32.60
N SER A 84 11.44 0.23 -32.16
CA SER A 84 12.33 -0.60 -32.98
C SER A 84 11.61 -1.14 -34.23
N ILE A 85 10.35 -1.57 -34.09
CA ILE A 85 9.52 -2.06 -35.20
C ILE A 85 9.11 -0.92 -36.15
N ALA A 86 8.71 0.23 -35.61
CA ALA A 86 8.34 1.40 -36.42
C ALA A 86 9.53 1.92 -37.24
N TRP A 87 10.75 1.87 -36.68
CA TRP A 87 11.98 2.24 -37.36
C TRP A 87 12.26 1.35 -38.58
N LEU A 88 12.03 0.05 -38.45
CA LEU A 88 12.21 -0.92 -39.52
C LEU A 88 11.16 -0.82 -40.63
N SER A 89 9.99 -0.23 -40.37
CA SER A 89 8.80 -0.35 -41.25
C SER A 89 8.32 0.93 -41.95
N GLY A 90 8.60 2.14 -41.45
CA GLY A 90 7.89 3.34 -41.96
C GLY A 90 8.59 4.70 -41.95
N GLY A 91 9.84 4.80 -41.47
CA GLY A 91 10.58 6.07 -41.45
C GLY A 91 10.11 7.08 -40.38
N MET A 92 10.89 8.17 -40.19
CA MET A 92 10.85 9.03 -38.99
C MET A 92 9.56 9.83 -38.74
N ALA A 93 8.74 10.12 -39.76
CA ALA A 93 7.65 11.09 -39.65
C ALA A 93 6.39 10.56 -38.90
N GLY A 94 6.07 9.26 -39.02
CA GLY A 94 4.93 8.65 -38.32
C GLY A 94 5.22 8.28 -36.86
N MET A 95 6.49 8.23 -36.47
CA MET A 95 6.95 7.74 -35.17
C MET A 95 6.94 8.81 -34.08
N VAL A 96 6.94 10.10 -34.41
CA VAL A 96 7.15 11.15 -33.40
C VAL A 96 5.82 11.68 -32.82
N ALA A 97 4.75 11.72 -33.62
CA ALA A 97 3.51 12.40 -33.22
C ALA A 97 2.56 11.56 -32.33
N SER A 98 2.55 10.22 -32.48
CA SER A 98 1.65 9.34 -31.71
C SER A 98 2.25 8.80 -30.40
N PHE A 99 3.57 8.88 -30.22
CA PHE A 99 4.29 8.24 -29.11
C PHE A 99 4.29 9.07 -27.83
N VAL A 100 4.44 10.40 -27.92
CA VAL A 100 4.51 11.26 -26.74
C VAL A 100 3.21 11.21 -25.92
N GLY A 101 2.06 11.15 -26.59
CA GLY A 101 0.75 11.06 -25.92
C GLY A 101 0.54 9.73 -25.18
N ILE A 102 0.97 8.62 -25.78
CA ILE A 102 0.85 7.28 -25.16
C ILE A 102 1.80 7.16 -23.96
N ILE A 103 3.04 7.63 -24.10
CA ILE A 103 4.04 7.64 -23.02
C ILE A 103 3.57 8.51 -21.85
N ALA A 104 3.03 9.69 -22.12
CA ALA A 104 2.53 10.60 -21.07
C ALA A 104 1.31 10.00 -20.33
N ALA A 105 0.37 9.39 -21.05
CA ALA A 105 -0.80 8.76 -20.44
C ALA A 105 -0.43 7.55 -19.56
N ILE A 106 0.53 6.74 -20.02
CA ILE A 106 1.08 5.61 -19.27
C ILE A 106 1.80 6.10 -18.01
N ALA A 107 2.74 7.05 -18.14
CA ALA A 107 3.48 7.59 -17.02
C ALA A 107 2.54 8.22 -15.97
N MET A 108 1.44 8.85 -16.39
CA MET A 108 0.45 9.42 -15.47
C MET A 108 -0.35 8.36 -14.69
N ILE A 109 -0.76 7.27 -15.34
CA ILE A 109 -1.47 6.16 -14.67
C ILE A 109 -0.54 5.43 -13.71
N GLU A 110 0.70 5.27 -14.13
CA GLU A 110 1.75 4.59 -13.41
C GLU A 110 2.20 5.36 -12.16
N ASP A 111 2.43 6.67 -12.27
CA ASP A 111 2.78 7.53 -11.14
C ASP A 111 1.70 7.47 -10.06
N LYS A 112 0.42 7.49 -10.45
CA LYS A 112 -0.70 7.32 -9.51
C LYS A 112 -0.70 5.94 -8.85
N ARG A 113 -0.56 4.85 -9.62
CA ARG A 113 -0.57 3.47 -9.08
C ARG A 113 0.61 3.17 -8.19
N VAL A 114 1.82 3.57 -8.58
CA VAL A 114 3.06 3.37 -7.80
C VAL A 114 3.02 4.23 -6.54
N SER A 115 2.56 5.48 -6.63
CA SER A 115 2.42 6.38 -5.49
C SER A 115 1.43 5.83 -4.45
N ILE A 116 0.26 5.34 -4.89
CA ILE A 116 -0.72 4.69 -4.00
C ILE A 116 -0.12 3.45 -3.34
N ALA A 117 0.50 2.55 -4.09
CA ALA A 117 1.11 1.33 -3.53
C ALA A 117 2.23 1.65 -2.53
N LYS A 118 3.06 2.67 -2.81
CA LYS A 118 4.12 3.12 -1.91
C LYS A 118 3.54 3.68 -0.60
N ARG A 119 2.50 4.51 -0.69
CA ARG A 119 1.82 5.07 0.48
C ARG A 119 1.19 3.98 1.33
N ASN A 120 0.47 3.06 0.69
CA ASN A 120 -0.16 1.91 1.34
C ASN A 120 0.86 1.07 2.11
N LEU A 121 2.01 0.78 1.50
CA LEU A 121 3.10 0.08 2.19
C LEU A 121 3.64 0.86 3.39
N GLN A 122 3.84 2.18 3.27
CA GLN A 122 4.32 3.00 4.38
C GLN A 122 3.34 3.02 5.55
N ASP A 123 2.04 3.11 5.29
CA ASP A 123 1.02 3.09 6.33
C ASP A 123 1.00 1.72 7.04
N ALA A 124 1.03 0.62 6.28
CA ALA A 124 1.10 -0.73 6.84
C ALA A 124 2.36 -0.98 7.69
N ILE A 125 3.51 -0.45 7.28
CA ILE A 125 4.76 -0.52 8.05
C ILE A 125 4.60 0.19 9.39
N LYS A 126 4.11 1.44 9.39
CA LYS A 126 3.95 2.24 10.62
C LYS A 126 3.03 1.56 11.62
N VAL A 127 1.89 1.03 11.17
CA VAL A 127 0.95 0.32 12.05
C VAL A 127 1.59 -0.93 12.64
N CYS A 128 2.27 -1.72 11.81
CA CYS A 128 2.96 -2.94 12.24
C CYS A 128 4.08 -2.64 13.26
N GLU A 129 4.92 -1.64 13.01
CA GLU A 129 5.99 -1.24 13.93
C GLU A 129 5.42 -0.74 15.27
N HIS A 130 4.33 0.02 15.23
CA HIS A 130 3.70 0.51 16.45
C HIS A 130 3.10 -0.61 17.30
N LEU A 131 2.37 -1.54 16.68
CA LEU A 131 1.83 -2.72 17.39
C LEU A 131 2.93 -3.57 18.03
N GLN A 132 4.07 -3.73 17.34
CA GLN A 132 5.22 -4.46 17.87
C GLN A 132 5.87 -3.74 19.05
N ASN A 133 5.96 -2.41 19.01
CA ASN A 133 6.50 -1.63 20.12
C ASN A 133 5.61 -1.74 21.36
N GLU A 134 4.29 -1.64 21.22
CA GLU A 134 3.33 -1.79 22.33
C GLU A 134 3.39 -3.18 22.97
N PHE A 135 3.46 -4.23 22.14
CA PHE A 135 3.64 -5.60 22.62
C PHE A 135 4.96 -5.76 23.39
N SER A 136 6.04 -5.17 22.89
CA SER A 136 7.36 -5.21 23.54
C SER A 136 7.39 -4.47 24.88
N VAL A 137 6.70 -3.33 24.97
CA VAL A 137 6.55 -2.55 26.21
C VAL A 137 5.78 -3.35 27.27
N ARG A 138 4.68 -4.02 26.89
CA ARG A 138 3.90 -4.87 27.81
C ARG A 138 4.65 -6.08 28.34
N GLN A 139 5.60 -6.60 27.56
CA GLN A 139 6.45 -7.73 27.96
C GLN A 139 7.71 -7.32 28.74
N SER A 140 7.99 -6.01 28.83
CA SER A 140 9.10 -5.49 29.62
C SER A 140 8.66 -5.37 31.10
N PRO A 141 9.37 -6.01 32.05
CA PRO A 141 8.97 -6.10 33.46
C PRO A 141 8.99 -4.76 34.21
#